data_AF-A0A3D4CKD2-F1
#
_entry.id   AF-A0A3D4CKD2-F1
#
_cell.length_a   1.000
_cell.length_b   1.000
_cell.length_c   1.000
_cell.angle_alpha   90.00
_cell.angle_beta   90.00
_cell.angle_gamma   90.00
#
_symmetry.space_group_name_H-M   'P 1'
#
loop_
_entity.id
_entity.type
_entity.pdbx_description
1 polymer ?
#
loop_
_entity_poly.entity_id
_entity_poly.type
_entity_poly.pdbx_seq_one_letter_code
_entity_poly.pdbx_strand_id
1 'polypeptide(L)'
;MKNQDYFDHNWTYTHFLIYLYTCIAASDYNISEEEIDQLHLKLDSIFLPEDEVERMFKEVLSVYKKQNDVEVIEFINHFAKKYIQSADEKRKILADLQEMIKADGIEEPGEIIMYLTIKKIFENPLEEE
;
A
#
# COMPACT_ATOMS: atom_id res chain seq x y z
N MET A 1 14.90 -10.88 16.23
CA MET A 1 13.75 -11.78 16.03
C MET A 1 13.01 -11.25 14.83
N LYS A 2 12.97 -11.98 13.72
CA LYS A 2 12.24 -11.58 12.51
C LYS A 2 10.74 -11.68 12.82
N ASN A 3 9.98 -10.62 12.62
CA ASN A 3 8.52 -10.63 12.79
C ASN A 3 7.88 -11.39 11.62
N GLN A 4 7.94 -12.73 11.69
CA GLN A 4 7.35 -13.62 10.70
C GLN A 4 5.80 -13.57 10.69
N ASP A 5 5.19 -12.99 11.73
CA ASP A 5 3.74 -12.95 11.95
C ASP A 5 2.95 -12.10 10.93
N TYR A 6 3.58 -11.17 10.20
CA TYR A 6 2.85 -10.30 9.26
C TYR A 6 2.34 -11.05 8.03
N PHE A 7 3.04 -12.10 7.61
CA PHE A 7 2.73 -12.86 6.40
C PHE A 7 1.63 -13.92 6.60
N ASP A 8 1.33 -14.27 7.85
CA ASP A 8 0.34 -15.29 8.22
C ASP A 8 -1.10 -14.75 8.32
N HIS A 9 -1.32 -13.48 8.01
CA HIS A 9 -2.67 -12.93 7.97
C HIS A 9 -3.37 -13.37 6.68
N ASN A 10 -4.66 -13.74 6.78
CA ASN A 10 -5.53 -14.08 5.63
C ASN A 10 -5.89 -12.81 4.82
N TRP A 11 -4.89 -12.13 4.27
CA TRP A 11 -5.08 -10.92 3.50
C TRP A 11 -5.81 -11.23 2.21
N THR A 12 -6.62 -10.28 1.78
CA THR A 12 -7.23 -10.26 0.46
C THR A 12 -6.48 -9.29 -0.43
N TYR A 13 -6.82 -9.26 -1.72
CA TYR A 13 -6.30 -8.23 -2.63
C TYR A 13 -6.60 -6.80 -2.12
N THR A 14 -7.79 -6.57 -1.57
CA THR A 14 -8.16 -5.26 -1.02
C THR A 14 -7.27 -4.87 0.16
N HIS A 15 -6.92 -5.79 1.07
CA HIS A 15 -5.96 -5.48 2.15
C HIS A 15 -4.62 -5.01 1.58
N PHE A 16 -4.16 -5.67 0.53
CA PHE A 16 -2.92 -5.30 -0.14
C PHE A 16 -3.01 -3.93 -0.83
N LEU A 17 -4.12 -3.60 -1.50
CA LEU A 17 -4.33 -2.26 -2.07
C LEU A 17 -4.29 -1.17 -1.01
N ILE A 18 -5.04 -1.36 0.08
CA ILE A 18 -5.06 -0.44 1.22
C ILE A 18 -3.64 -0.27 1.76
N TYR A 19 -2.87 -1.35 1.90
CA TYR A 19 -1.49 -1.28 2.36
C TYR A 19 -0.58 -0.46 1.44
N LEU A 20 -0.71 -0.60 0.12
CA LEU A 20 0.06 0.22 -0.83
C LEU A 20 -0.30 1.70 -0.71
N TYR A 21 -1.59 2.02 -0.57
CA TYR A 21 -2.06 3.38 -0.35
C TYR A 21 -1.54 3.95 0.98
N THR A 22 -1.56 3.16 2.05
CA THR A 22 -0.95 3.53 3.34
C THR A 22 0.55 3.79 3.21
N CYS A 23 1.29 3.04 2.40
CA CYS A 23 2.72 3.29 2.21
C CYS A 23 3.01 4.66 1.58
N ILE A 24 2.15 5.12 0.66
CA ILE A 24 2.25 6.46 0.07
C ILE A 24 1.91 7.52 1.13
N ALA A 25 0.70 7.43 1.68
CA ALA A 25 0.16 8.37 2.67
C ALA A 25 0.91 8.41 4.01
N ALA A 26 1.80 7.45 4.26
CA ALA A 26 2.57 7.37 5.51
C ALA A 26 4.08 7.43 5.28
N SER A 27 4.50 7.97 4.13
CA SER A 27 5.89 7.99 3.70
C SER A 27 6.77 8.95 4.52
N ASP A 28 6.17 9.93 5.19
CA ASP A 28 6.83 10.86 6.14
C ASP A 28 6.72 10.38 7.61
N TYR A 29 6.18 9.18 7.83
CA TYR A 29 5.85 8.58 9.13
C TYR A 29 4.69 9.24 9.89
N ASN A 30 3.95 10.15 9.27
CA ASN A 30 2.65 10.63 9.75
C ASN A 30 1.58 10.26 8.73
N ILE A 31 0.31 10.27 9.12
CA ILE A 31 -0.81 10.23 8.18
C ILE A 31 -1.77 11.30 8.64
N SER A 32 -2.01 12.29 7.79
CA SER A 32 -2.97 13.36 8.01
C SER A 32 -4.42 12.84 7.89
N GLU A 33 -5.38 13.58 8.45
CA GLU A 33 -6.80 13.26 8.26
C GLU A 33 -7.18 13.40 6.77
N GLU A 34 -6.60 14.36 6.04
CA GLU A 34 -6.84 14.52 4.60
C GLU A 34 -6.39 13.29 3.79
N GLU A 35 -5.24 12.69 4.10
CA GLU A 35 -4.76 11.48 3.44
C GLU A 35 -5.62 10.26 3.76
N ILE A 36 -6.14 10.16 4.99
CA ILE A 36 -7.10 9.12 5.38
C ILE A 36 -8.39 9.28 4.55
N ASP A 37 -8.92 10.50 4.44
CA ASP A 37 -10.12 10.78 3.65
C ASP A 37 -9.93 10.43 2.17
N GLN A 38 -8.76 10.73 1.59
CA GLN A 38 -8.44 10.35 0.21
C GLN A 38 -8.36 8.84 0.03
N LEU A 39 -7.78 8.15 1.00
CA LEU A 39 -7.77 6.69 1.06
C LEU A 39 -9.19 6.14 1.05
N HIS A 40 -10.08 6.67 1.89
CA HIS A 40 -11.49 6.29 1.90
C HIS A 40 -12.17 6.55 0.55
N LEU A 41 -11.97 7.72 -0.07
CA LEU A 41 -12.53 8.02 -1.40
C LEU A 41 -12.06 7.05 -2.49
N LYS A 42 -10.80 6.61 -2.44
CA LYS A 42 -10.28 5.59 -3.37
C LYS A 42 -10.89 4.22 -3.09
N LEU A 43 -11.12 3.87 -1.83
CA LEU A 43 -11.69 2.59 -1.43
C LEU A 43 -13.22 2.51 -1.63
N ASP A 44 -13.94 3.63 -1.59
CA ASP A 44 -15.37 3.71 -1.93
C ASP A 44 -15.64 3.24 -3.37
N SER A 45 -14.67 3.43 -4.27
CA SER A 45 -14.74 2.93 -5.64
C SER A 45 -14.70 1.39 -5.75
N ILE A 46 -14.35 0.70 -4.66
CA ILE A 46 -14.22 -0.77 -4.57
C ILE A 46 -15.55 -1.44 -4.15
N PHE A 47 -16.63 -0.67 -3.96
CA PHE A 47 -17.97 -1.19 -3.59
C PHE A 47 -17.99 -2.01 -2.30
N LEU A 48 -17.14 -1.68 -1.33
CA LEU A 48 -17.20 -2.27 0.00
C LEU A 48 -18.06 -1.41 0.94
N PRO A 49 -18.74 -2.02 1.92
CA PRO A 49 -19.33 -1.28 3.03
C PRO A 49 -18.28 -0.43 3.76
N GLU A 50 -18.64 0.80 4.12
CA GLU A 50 -17.75 1.76 4.79
C GLU A 50 -17.12 1.19 6.07
N ASP A 51 -17.90 0.42 6.85
CA ASP A 51 -17.45 -0.24 8.07
C ASP A 51 -16.42 -1.36 7.80
N GLU A 52 -16.53 -2.06 6.67
CA GLU A 52 -15.53 -3.03 6.24
C GLU A 52 -14.23 -2.34 5.81
N VAL A 53 -14.33 -1.23 5.08
CA VAL A 53 -13.18 -0.42 4.66
C VAL A 53 -12.41 0.09 5.88
N GLU A 54 -13.12 0.68 6.85
CA GLU A 54 -12.51 1.21 8.08
C GLU A 54 -11.85 0.10 8.91
N ARG A 55 -12.50 -1.07 9.04
CA ARG A 55 -11.92 -2.23 9.73
C ARG A 55 -10.62 -2.68 9.05
N MET A 56 -10.64 -2.85 7.73
CA MET A 56 -9.48 -3.29 6.96
C MET A 56 -8.34 -2.27 7.01
N PHE A 57 -8.65 -0.97 6.96
CA PHE A 57 -7.67 0.09 7.12
C PHE A 57 -6.98 0.03 8.50
N LYS A 58 -7.76 -0.15 9.58
CA LYS A 58 -7.19 -0.33 10.93
C LYS A 58 -6.30 -1.56 11.02
N GLU A 59 -6.69 -2.68 10.43
CA GLU A 59 -5.88 -3.91 10.37
C GLU A 59 -4.54 -3.66 9.66
N VAL A 60 -4.59 -3.08 8.46
CA VAL A 60 -3.43 -2.68 7.66
C VAL A 60 -2.51 -1.74 8.43
N LEU A 61 -3.05 -0.68 9.01
CA LEU A 61 -2.28 0.33 9.74
C LEU A 61 -1.61 -0.27 10.98
N SER A 62 -2.27 -1.23 11.64
CA SER A 62 -1.71 -1.92 12.81
C SER A 62 -0.47 -2.77 12.47
N VAL A 63 -0.39 -3.27 11.24
CA VAL A 63 0.75 -4.02 10.70
C VAL A 63 1.84 -3.04 10.27
N TYR A 64 1.50 -2.05 9.43
CA TYR A 64 2.43 -1.06 8.90
C TYR A 64 3.23 -0.35 10.02
N LYS A 65 2.56 0.11 11.08
CA LYS A 65 3.20 0.82 12.21
C LYS A 65 4.25 0.00 12.98
N LYS A 66 4.29 -1.31 12.78
CA LYS A 66 5.25 -2.21 13.45
C LYS A 66 6.39 -2.66 12.52
N GLN A 67 6.35 -2.25 11.26
CA GLN A 67 7.35 -2.60 10.26
C GLN A 67 8.39 -1.49 10.14
N ASN A 68 9.63 -1.87 9.89
CA ASN A 68 10.65 -0.95 9.37
C ASN A 68 10.63 -0.96 7.82
N ASP A 69 11.35 -0.03 7.20
CA ASP A 69 11.37 0.14 5.74
C ASP A 69 11.73 -1.16 4.97
N VAL A 70 12.65 -1.97 5.51
CA VAL A 70 13.04 -3.25 4.88
C VAL A 70 11.87 -4.22 4.92
N GLU A 71 11.21 -4.34 6.06
CA GLU A 71 10.03 -5.21 6.22
C GLU A 71 8.86 -4.75 5.34
N VAL A 72 8.68 -3.45 5.13
CA VAL A 72 7.68 -2.89 4.19
C VAL A 72 7.97 -3.34 2.75
N ILE A 73 9.21 -3.23 2.31
CA ILE A 73 9.64 -3.64 0.96
C ILE A 73 9.44 -5.15 0.77
N GLU A 74 9.87 -5.97 1.74
CA GLU A 74 9.67 -7.41 1.72
C GLU A 74 8.18 -7.77 1.66
N PHE A 75 7.35 -7.07 2.44
CA PHE A 75 5.90 -7.24 2.46
C PHE A 75 5.27 -6.94 1.10
N ILE A 76 5.60 -5.79 0.50
CA ILE A 76 5.11 -5.43 -0.83
C ILE A 76 5.52 -6.48 -1.85
N ASN A 77 6.79 -6.90 -1.84
CA ASN A 77 7.30 -7.88 -2.78
C ASN A 77 6.57 -9.23 -2.67
N HIS A 78 6.34 -9.71 -1.45
CA HIS A 78 5.63 -10.95 -1.21
C HIS A 78 4.19 -10.92 -1.77
N PHE A 79 3.42 -9.89 -1.41
CA PHE A 79 2.01 -9.82 -1.81
C PHE A 79 1.83 -9.37 -3.27
N ALA A 80 2.78 -8.63 -3.83
CA ALA A 80 2.80 -8.33 -5.26
C ALA A 80 2.87 -9.61 -6.10
N LYS A 81 3.76 -10.56 -5.75
CA LYS A 81 3.85 -11.86 -6.42
C LYS A 81 2.54 -12.67 -6.34
N LYS A 82 1.80 -12.52 -5.24
CA LYS A 82 0.53 -13.22 -5.01
C LYS A 82 -0.62 -12.60 -5.78
N TYR A 83 -0.76 -11.28 -5.76
CA TYR A 83 -1.97 -10.60 -6.25
C TYR A 83 -1.82 -9.90 -7.59
N ILE A 84 -0.62 -9.54 -8.01
CA ILE A 84 -0.40 -8.81 -9.27
C ILE A 84 0.06 -9.82 -10.32
N GLN A 85 -0.88 -10.27 -11.16
CA GLN A 85 -0.61 -11.31 -12.16
C GLN A 85 -0.59 -10.76 -13.59
N SER A 86 -1.12 -9.55 -13.81
CA SER A 86 -1.21 -8.94 -15.14
C SER A 86 -0.56 -7.56 -15.21
N ALA A 87 -0.09 -7.23 -16.42
CA ALA A 87 0.41 -5.89 -16.74
C ALA A 87 -0.69 -4.82 -16.60
N ASP A 88 -1.95 -5.19 -16.78
CA ASP A 88 -3.09 -4.27 -16.68
C ASP A 88 -3.39 -3.90 -15.23
N GLU A 89 -3.40 -4.88 -14.31
CA GLU A 89 -3.53 -4.63 -12.86
C GLU A 89 -2.39 -3.76 -12.36
N LYS A 90 -1.15 -4.11 -12.73
CA LYS A 90 0.02 -3.32 -12.40
C LYS A 90 -0.13 -1.86 -12.86
N ARG A 91 -0.56 -1.63 -14.11
CA ARG A 91 -0.75 -0.28 -14.65
C ARG A 91 -1.82 0.50 -13.89
N LYS A 92 -2.93 -0.15 -13.53
CA LYS A 92 -4.01 0.47 -12.76
C LYS A 92 -3.53 0.91 -11.37
N ILE A 93 -2.91 -0.01 -10.63
CA ILE A 93 -2.41 0.30 -9.28
C ILE A 93 -1.39 1.45 -9.31
N LEU A 94 -0.45 1.43 -10.25
CA LEU A 94 0.54 2.51 -10.37
C LEU A 94 -0.10 3.85 -10.75
N ALA A 95 -1.14 3.84 -11.57
CA ALA A 95 -1.90 5.05 -11.88
C ALA A 95 -2.62 5.57 -10.63
N ASP A 96 -3.27 4.70 -9.85
CA ASP A 96 -3.96 5.07 -8.62
C ASP A 96 -3.00 5.70 -7.59
N LEU A 97 -1.84 5.06 -7.37
CA LEU A 97 -0.81 5.58 -6.47
C LEU A 97 -0.29 6.94 -6.94
N GLN A 98 -0.08 7.11 -8.24
CA GLN A 98 0.36 8.39 -8.80
C GLN A 98 -0.71 9.49 -8.68
N GLU A 99 -2.00 9.14 -8.76
CA GLU A 99 -3.08 10.09 -8.53
C GLU A 99 -3.16 10.54 -7.07
N MET A 100 -2.91 9.64 -6.11
CA MET A 100 -2.89 9.99 -4.68
C MET A 100 -1.83 11.04 -4.38
N ILE A 101 -0.60 10.85 -4.87
CA ILE A 101 0.52 11.82 -4.71
C ILE A 101 0.18 13.20 -5.27
N LYS A 102 -0.75 13.28 -6.23
CA LYS A 102 -1.13 14.54 -6.88
C LYS A 102 -2.39 15.17 -6.30
N ALA A 103 -3.07 14.48 -5.40
CA ALA A 103 -4.41 14.85 -4.99
C ALA A 103 -4.43 16.07 -4.07
N ASP A 104 -3.40 16.27 -3.26
CA ASP A 104 -3.20 17.46 -2.42
C ASP A 104 -2.48 18.62 -3.14
N GLY A 105 -1.91 18.34 -4.32
CA GLY A 105 -1.15 19.30 -5.14
C GLY A 105 0.29 19.53 -4.67
N ILE A 106 0.77 18.82 -3.65
CA ILE A 106 2.11 18.93 -3.09
C ILE A 106 2.78 17.56 -3.18
N GLU A 107 3.58 17.35 -4.22
CA GLU A 107 4.31 16.07 -4.34
C GLU A 107 5.47 16.04 -3.33
N GLU A 108 5.33 15.27 -2.26
CA GLU A 108 6.39 15.15 -1.25
C GLU A 108 7.49 14.17 -1.68
N PRO A 109 8.77 14.45 -1.39
CA PRO A 109 9.87 13.55 -1.78
C PRO A 109 9.72 12.12 -1.23
N GLY A 110 9.16 11.96 -0.03
CA GLY A 110 8.93 10.64 0.59
C GLY A 110 7.98 9.79 -0.23
N GLU A 111 6.86 10.36 -0.66
CA GLU A 111 5.84 9.68 -1.44
C GLU A 111 6.37 9.27 -2.81
N ILE A 112 7.12 10.17 -3.46
CA ILE A 112 7.77 9.90 -4.75
C ILE A 112 8.75 8.73 -4.60
N ILE A 113 9.57 8.71 -3.55
CA ILE A 113 10.53 7.63 -3.30
C ILE A 113 9.80 6.31 -3.07
N MET A 114 8.72 6.31 -2.27
CA MET A 114 7.93 5.10 -2.01
C MET A 114 7.27 4.59 -3.30
N TYR A 115 6.68 5.47 -4.10
CA TYR A 115 6.10 5.13 -5.39
C TYR A 115 7.13 4.51 -6.35
N LEU A 116 8.31 5.11 -6.47
CA LEU A 116 9.38 4.55 -7.30
C LEU A 116 9.85 3.19 -6.79
N THR A 117 9.85 2.99 -5.48
CA THR A 117 10.18 1.71 -4.84
C THR A 117 9.14 0.65 -5.20
N ILE A 118 7.84 0.93 -5.02
CA ILE A 118 6.73 0.03 -5.40
C ILE A 118 6.79 -0.28 -6.89
N LYS A 119 6.98 0.73 -7.74
CA LYS A 119 7.10 0.57 -9.19
C LYS A 119 8.24 -0.38 -9.55
N LYS A 120 9.40 -0.21 -8.93
CA LYS A 120 10.56 -1.07 -9.15
C LYS A 120 10.27 -2.51 -8.74
N ILE A 121 9.61 -2.74 -7.61
CA ILE A 121 9.20 -4.08 -7.16
C ILE A 121 8.27 -4.72 -8.18
N PHE A 122 7.29 -3.98 -8.72
CA PHE A 122 6.38 -4.52 -9.72
C PHE A 122 7.06 -4.80 -11.08
N GLU A 123 8.15 -4.09 -11.40
CA GLU A 123 8.94 -4.29 -12.61
C GLU A 123 9.95 -5.43 -12.48
N ASN A 124 10.59 -5.54 -11.32
CA ASN A 124 11.61 -6.51 -11.02
C ASN A 124 11.39 -7.03 -9.58
N PRO A 125 10.50 -8.03 -9.39
CA PRO A 125 10.26 -8.63 -8.07
C PRO A 125 11.57 -9.17 -7.50
N LEU A 126 11.81 -8.94 -6.21
CA LEU A 126 12.99 -9.45 -5.53
C LEU A 126 12.87 -10.98 -5.40
N GLU A 127 13.93 -11.69 -5.79
CA GLU A 127 14.06 -13.12 -5.57
C GLU A 127 14.20 -13.41 -4.06
N GLU A 128 13.56 -14.47 -3.58
CA GLU A 128 13.75 -14.94 -2.20
C GLU A 128 15.01 -15.83 -2.19
N GLU A 129 15.99 -15.49 -1.35
CA GLU A 129 17.20 -16.31 -1.12
C GLU A 129 16.87 -17.62 -0.37
#